data_AF-A0AB37SDH0-F1
#
_entry.id   AF-A0AB37SDH0-F1
#
_cell.length_a   1.000
_cell.length_b   1.000
_cell.length_c   1.000
_cell.angle_alpha   90.00
_cell.angle_beta   90.00
_cell.angle_gamma   90.00
#
_symmetry.space_group_name_H-M   'P 1'
#
loop_
_entity.id
_entity.type
_entity.pdbx_description
1 polymer ?
#
loop_
_entity_poly.entity_id
_entity_poly.type
_entity_poly.pdbx_seq_one_letter_code
_entity_poly.pdbx_strand_id
1 'polypeptide(L)'
;MTQPIDHPNRDLASNARVPHGGRRALRIALRLWGIDERDAQAWLPGLRSQHPQLAWRIARDRAAAGADIVVHVVNPAARPSDGFCWNCIGANGALARPLDRARTEVALLAGDAHALPHRHAGLWTLAGTLDTRTALHALARSLQASAAHLSDGRLVVRHDLLALIAARLDAMDASPGAN
;
A
#
# COMPACT_ATOMS: atom_id res chain seq x y z
N MET A 1 -11.26 38.80 -57.97
CA MET A 1 -10.82 37.49 -57.42
C MET A 1 -9.80 37.79 -56.36
N THR A 2 -10.15 37.47 -55.11
CA THR A 2 -9.53 37.91 -53.87
C THR A 2 -8.35 37.00 -53.53
N GLN A 3 -7.17 37.56 -53.25
CA GLN A 3 -6.12 36.81 -52.56
C GLN A 3 -6.45 36.73 -51.06
N PRO A 4 -6.16 35.62 -50.38
CA PRO A 4 -5.94 35.63 -48.94
C PRO A 4 -4.44 35.78 -48.65
N ILE A 5 -4.15 36.81 -47.86
CA ILE A 5 -2.96 36.96 -47.02
C ILE A 5 -3.16 36.00 -45.84
N ASP A 6 -2.15 35.19 -45.50
CA ASP A 6 -1.79 35.11 -44.07
C ASP A 6 -0.33 34.73 -43.84
N HIS A 7 0.24 35.47 -42.91
CA HIS A 7 1.66 35.59 -42.63
C HIS A 7 2.23 34.40 -41.84
N PRO A 8 3.55 34.19 -41.94
CA PRO A 8 4.27 33.12 -41.26
C PRO A 8 4.55 33.50 -39.79
N ASN A 9 4.39 32.56 -38.88
CA ASN A 9 5.03 32.64 -37.55
C ASN A 9 5.43 31.21 -37.16
N ARG A 10 6.72 30.87 -37.16
CA ARG A 10 7.61 31.12 -36.01
C ARG A 10 6.81 31.03 -34.71
N ASP A 11 6.90 29.88 -34.05
CA ASP A 11 7.78 29.85 -32.91
C ASP A 11 8.03 28.42 -32.48
N LEU A 12 9.33 28.20 -32.25
CA LEU A 12 9.92 27.16 -31.42
C LEU A 12 9.08 25.89 -31.31
N ALA A 13 9.60 24.86 -31.99
CA ALA A 13 9.75 23.58 -31.36
C ALA A 13 10.25 23.82 -29.93
N SER A 14 9.30 23.92 -29.00
CA SER A 14 9.54 23.82 -27.57
C SER A 14 9.87 22.36 -27.35
N ASN A 15 11.09 22.02 -27.77
CA ASN A 15 11.93 21.06 -27.11
C ASN A 15 12.16 21.60 -25.69
N ALA A 16 11.09 21.65 -24.89
CA ALA A 16 11.21 21.42 -23.48
C ALA A 16 11.75 20.01 -23.36
N ARG A 17 13.08 19.89 -23.46
CA ARG A 17 13.80 18.94 -22.63
C ARG A 17 13.24 19.21 -21.25
N VAL A 18 12.37 18.34 -20.76
CA VAL A 18 12.08 18.27 -19.33
C VAL A 18 13.28 17.52 -18.77
N PRO A 19 14.26 18.18 -18.14
CA PRO A 19 15.24 17.45 -17.36
C PRO A 19 14.58 17.29 -16.00
N HIS A 20 13.76 16.26 -15.84
CA HIS A 20 13.39 15.77 -14.51
C HIS A 20 13.46 14.26 -14.57
N GLY A 21 14.45 13.69 -13.87
CA GLY A 21 14.46 12.27 -13.54
C GLY A 21 13.20 11.94 -12.76
N GLY A 22 12.13 11.60 -13.48
CA GLY A 22 10.81 11.36 -12.93
C GLY A 22 10.85 10.13 -12.04
N ARG A 23 10.99 10.34 -10.74
CA ARG A 23 10.90 9.29 -9.72
C ARG A 23 9.58 8.56 -9.92
N ARG A 24 9.65 7.30 -10.35
CA ARG A 24 8.48 6.47 -10.56
C ARG A 24 7.84 6.16 -9.21
N ALA A 25 6.56 6.51 -9.04
CA ALA A 25 5.81 6.18 -7.83
C ALA A 25 5.73 4.66 -7.63
N LEU A 26 5.81 4.23 -6.37
CA LEU A 26 5.60 2.82 -5.98
C LEU A 26 4.13 2.46 -6.17
N ARG A 27 3.84 1.42 -6.97
CA ARG A 27 2.47 0.99 -7.25
C ARG A 27 2.00 0.06 -6.14
N ILE A 28 1.04 0.52 -5.35
CA ILE A 28 0.47 -0.22 -4.22
C ILE A 28 -0.91 -0.75 -4.60
N ALA A 29 -1.09 -2.06 -4.45
CA ALA A 29 -2.38 -2.73 -4.58
C ALA A 29 -2.95 -3.05 -3.20
N LEU A 30 -4.16 -2.56 -2.92
CA LEU A 30 -4.94 -2.98 -1.76
C LEU A 30 -5.74 -4.22 -2.11
N ARG A 31 -5.50 -5.32 -1.40
CA ARG A 31 -6.32 -6.52 -1.49
C ARG A 31 -7.15 -6.66 -0.23
N LEU A 32 -8.46 -6.64 -0.39
CA LEU A 32 -9.41 -6.51 0.71
C LEU A 32 -9.87 -7.88 1.20
N TRP A 33 -9.93 -8.07 2.52
CA TRP A 33 -10.46 -9.26 3.18
C TRP A 33 -11.48 -8.84 4.23
N GLY A 34 -12.77 -9.11 3.98
CA GLY A 34 -13.85 -8.70 4.90
C GLY A 34 -14.12 -7.19 4.92
N ILE A 35 -13.68 -6.46 3.90
CA ILE A 35 -13.85 -5.01 3.76
C ILE A 35 -14.62 -4.76 2.47
N ASP A 36 -15.64 -3.90 2.55
CA ASP A 36 -16.40 -3.48 1.38
C ASP A 36 -15.54 -2.60 0.44
N GLU A 37 -15.60 -2.88 -0.86
CA GLU A 37 -14.80 -2.14 -1.84
C GLU A 37 -15.18 -0.65 -1.87
N ARG A 38 -16.44 -0.29 -1.66
CA ARG A 38 -16.91 1.10 -1.64
C ARG A 38 -16.29 1.88 -0.49
N ASP A 39 -16.21 1.26 0.69
CA ASP A 39 -15.57 1.87 1.85
C ASP A 39 -14.08 2.07 1.59
N ALA A 40 -13.41 1.07 1.01
CA ALA A 40 -12.01 1.17 0.65
C ALA A 40 -11.72 2.23 -0.43
N GLN A 41 -12.62 2.40 -1.40
CA GLN A 41 -12.51 3.45 -2.43
C GLN A 41 -12.50 4.85 -1.80
N ALA A 42 -13.26 5.06 -0.72
CA ALA A 42 -13.30 6.35 -0.02
C ALA A 42 -11.96 6.73 0.63
N TRP A 43 -11.05 5.78 0.86
CA TRP A 43 -9.72 6.04 1.44
C TRP A 43 -8.71 6.53 0.40
N LEU A 44 -8.85 6.10 -0.86
CA LEU A 44 -7.85 6.34 -1.90
C LEU A 44 -7.53 7.83 -2.14
N PRO A 45 -8.49 8.77 -2.16
CA PRO A 45 -8.18 10.19 -2.35
C PRO A 45 -7.22 10.74 -1.29
N GLY A 46 -7.44 10.40 -0.01
CA GLY A 46 -6.59 10.82 1.10
C GLY A 46 -5.20 10.20 1.03
N LEU A 47 -5.12 8.89 0.75
CA LEU A 47 -3.84 8.19 0.59
C LEU A 47 -3.00 8.77 -0.55
N ARG A 48 -3.63 9.11 -1.67
CA ARG A 48 -2.95 9.71 -2.84
C ARG A 48 -2.49 11.13 -2.58
N SER A 49 -3.30 11.96 -1.92
CA SER A 49 -2.94 13.35 -1.66
C SER A 49 -1.81 13.48 -0.63
N GLN A 50 -1.82 12.65 0.42
CA GLN A 50 -0.82 12.68 1.48
C GLN A 50 0.46 11.92 1.13
N HIS A 51 0.40 10.94 0.22
CA HIS A 51 1.55 10.12 -0.17
C HIS A 51 1.71 10.09 -1.71
N PRO A 52 2.08 11.20 -2.36
CA PRO A 52 2.11 11.31 -3.83
C PRO A 52 3.14 10.39 -4.51
N GLN A 53 4.11 9.86 -3.76
CA GLN A 53 5.09 8.87 -4.25
C GLN A 53 4.54 7.44 -4.26
N LEU A 54 3.32 7.22 -3.77
CA LEU A 54 2.64 5.93 -3.72
C LEU A 54 1.40 5.98 -4.62
N ALA A 55 1.37 5.14 -5.65
CA ALA A 55 0.24 5.02 -6.55
C ALA A 55 -0.70 3.89 -6.08
N TRP A 56 -1.80 4.26 -5.43
CA TRP A 56 -2.76 3.33 -4.83
C TRP A 56 -3.85 2.87 -5.78
N ARG A 57 -4.17 1.57 -5.75
CA ARG A 57 -5.36 0.98 -6.39
C ARG A 57 -5.91 -0.17 -5.55
N ILE A 58 -7.18 -0.51 -5.75
CA ILE A 58 -7.74 -1.75 -5.23
C ILE A 58 -7.48 -2.88 -6.24
N ALA A 59 -7.01 -4.03 -5.76
CA ALA A 59 -6.83 -5.23 -6.55
C ALA A 59 -8.03 -6.17 -6.38
N ARG A 60 -8.72 -6.43 -7.49
CA ARG A 60 -9.83 -7.38 -7.56
C ARG A 60 -9.36 -8.80 -7.87
N ASP A 61 -8.23 -8.93 -8.55
CA ASP A 61 -7.62 -10.20 -8.89
C ASP A 61 -6.45 -10.54 -7.94
N ARG A 62 -6.17 -11.84 -7.80
CA ARG A 62 -5.06 -12.35 -6.98
C ARG A 62 -3.69 -11.91 -7.52
N ALA A 63 -3.56 -11.81 -8.85
CA ALA A 63 -2.27 -11.53 -9.47
C ALA A 63 -1.80 -10.11 -9.19
N ALA A 64 -2.74 -9.18 -8.98
CA ALA A 64 -2.46 -7.76 -8.76
C ALA A 64 -1.40 -7.27 -9.76
N ALA A 65 -1.61 -7.54 -11.05
CA ALA A 65 -0.62 -7.30 -12.08
C ALA A 65 -0.08 -5.86 -12.05
N GLY A 66 1.26 -5.73 -12.12
CA GLY A 66 1.93 -4.43 -12.10
C GLY A 66 1.87 -3.69 -10.76
N ALA A 67 1.51 -4.33 -9.64
CA ALA A 67 1.81 -3.77 -8.33
C ALA A 67 3.26 -4.09 -7.94
N ASP A 68 3.94 -3.10 -7.35
CA ASP A 68 5.25 -3.28 -6.74
C ASP A 68 5.09 -3.80 -5.29
N ILE A 69 3.94 -3.49 -4.66
CA ILE A 69 3.58 -3.92 -3.31
C ILE A 69 2.10 -4.31 -3.26
N VAL A 70 1.78 -5.42 -2.60
CA VAL A 70 0.40 -5.78 -2.24
C VAL A 70 0.21 -5.62 -0.73
N VAL A 71 -0.75 -4.79 -0.34
CA VAL A 71 -1.20 -4.65 1.04
C VAL A 71 -2.51 -5.42 1.20
N HIS A 72 -2.48 -6.49 1.97
CA HIS A 72 -3.64 -7.26 2.36
C HIS A 72 -4.32 -6.56 3.52
N VAL A 73 -5.41 -5.84 3.29
CA VAL A 73 -6.16 -5.16 4.34
C VAL A 73 -7.21 -6.13 4.87
N VAL A 74 -7.08 -6.50 6.15
CA VAL A 74 -7.84 -7.57 6.78
C VAL A 74 -8.73 -6.99 7.85
N ASN A 75 -10.04 -7.09 7.66
CA ASN A 75 -10.99 -6.91 8.74
C ASN A 75 -11.22 -8.28 9.39
N PRO A 76 -10.88 -8.46 10.68
CA PRO A 76 -11.01 -9.76 11.31
C PRO A 76 -12.45 -10.21 11.52
N ALA A 77 -13.44 -9.34 11.32
CA ALA A 77 -14.85 -9.56 11.65
C ALA A 77 -15.38 -10.94 11.22
N ALA A 78 -15.36 -11.87 12.17
CA ALA A 78 -16.48 -12.72 12.51
C ALA A 78 -17.09 -12.14 13.80
N ARG A 79 -18.37 -12.39 14.09
CA ARG A 79 -18.98 -11.92 15.34
C ARG A 79 -18.10 -12.36 16.53
N PRO A 80 -18.07 -11.61 17.65
CA PRO A 80 -17.34 -12.02 18.86
C PRO A 80 -17.61 -13.46 19.32
N SER A 81 -18.76 -14.03 18.90
CA SER A 81 -19.18 -15.41 19.16
C SER A 81 -18.46 -16.49 18.36
N ASP A 82 -17.83 -16.17 17.23
CA ASP A 82 -17.46 -17.19 16.23
C ASP A 82 -15.99 -17.62 16.33
N GLY A 83 -15.18 -16.93 17.16
CA GLY A 83 -13.82 -17.30 17.55
C GLY A 83 -12.78 -17.46 16.43
N PHE A 84 -13.20 -17.42 15.16
CA PHE A 84 -12.40 -17.82 14.02
C PHE A 84 -12.45 -16.78 12.90
N CYS A 85 -11.30 -16.15 12.65
CA CYS A 85 -11.15 -15.15 11.60
C CYS A 85 -10.87 -15.80 10.23
N TRP A 86 -11.92 -16.09 9.46
CA TRP A 86 -11.78 -16.61 8.08
C TRP A 86 -10.97 -15.68 7.17
N ASN A 87 -11.13 -14.37 7.32
CA ASN A 87 -10.39 -13.36 6.55
C ASN A 87 -8.88 -13.44 6.81
N CYS A 88 -8.49 -13.70 8.06
CA CYS A 88 -7.10 -13.84 8.47
C CYS A 88 -6.48 -15.10 7.85
N ILE A 89 -7.22 -16.21 7.80
CA ILE A 89 -6.76 -17.43 7.11
C ILE A 89 -6.56 -17.20 5.61
N GLY A 90 -7.49 -16.51 4.96
CA GLY A 90 -7.39 -16.17 3.54
C GLY A 90 -6.17 -15.30 3.23
N ALA A 91 -5.96 -14.24 4.01
CA ALA A 91 -4.80 -13.36 3.88
C ALA A 91 -3.49 -14.10 4.18
N ASN A 92 -3.43 -14.88 5.25
CA ASN A 92 -2.27 -15.70 5.61
C ASN A 92 -1.91 -16.70 4.52
N GLY A 93 -2.92 -17.37 3.94
CA GLY A 93 -2.71 -18.30 2.83
C GLY A 93 -2.23 -17.63 1.54
N ALA A 94 -2.52 -16.33 1.35
CA ALA A 94 -1.98 -15.55 0.26
C ALA A 94 -0.51 -15.17 0.51
N LEU A 95 -0.18 -14.70 1.71
CA LEU A 95 1.20 -14.38 2.11
C LEU A 95 2.12 -15.61 2.14
N ALA A 96 1.59 -16.79 2.49
CA ALA A 96 2.35 -18.04 2.45
C ALA A 96 2.65 -18.53 1.02
N ARG A 97 1.88 -18.08 0.02
CA ARG A 97 1.97 -18.50 -1.38
C ARG A 97 1.86 -17.28 -2.31
N PRO A 98 2.85 -16.38 -2.26
CA PRO A 98 2.87 -15.21 -3.13
C PRO A 98 2.99 -15.68 -4.59
N LEU A 99 2.25 -15.03 -5.48
CA LEU A 99 2.31 -15.34 -6.92
C LEU A 99 3.59 -14.81 -7.57
N ASP A 100 4.16 -13.76 -7.00
CA ASP A 100 5.44 -13.18 -7.40
C ASP A 100 6.32 -13.02 -6.17
N ARG A 101 7.39 -13.81 -6.08
CA ARG A 101 8.33 -13.77 -4.94
C ARG A 101 9.22 -12.53 -4.92
N ALA A 102 9.33 -11.81 -6.04
CA ALA A 102 10.09 -10.56 -6.10
C ALA A 102 9.26 -9.36 -5.61
N ARG A 103 7.95 -9.52 -5.46
CA ARG A 103 7.03 -8.49 -4.98
C ARG A 103 6.95 -8.49 -3.46
N THR A 104 6.89 -7.29 -2.87
CA THR A 104 6.63 -7.15 -1.43
C THR A 104 5.14 -7.36 -1.16
N GLU A 105 4.81 -8.28 -0.25
CA GLU A 105 3.45 -8.46 0.25
C GLU A 105 3.43 -8.28 1.77
N VAL A 106 2.47 -7.51 2.27
CA VAL A 106 2.29 -7.20 3.70
C VAL A 106 0.80 -7.26 4.04
N ALA A 107 0.44 -7.67 5.25
CA ALA A 107 -0.92 -7.58 5.76
C ALA A 107 -1.07 -6.46 6.79
N LEU A 108 -2.17 -5.71 6.69
CA LEU A 108 -2.65 -4.80 7.71
C LEU A 108 -3.91 -5.38 8.32
N LEU A 109 -3.84 -5.81 9.57
CA LEU A 109 -4.98 -6.30 10.34
C LEU A 109 -5.66 -5.14 11.06
N ALA A 110 -6.95 -4.95 10.83
CA ALA A 110 -7.77 -4.05 11.65
C ALA A 110 -7.95 -4.66 13.05
N GLY A 111 -7.76 -3.87 14.10
CA GLY A 111 -7.79 -4.35 15.48
C GLY A 111 -6.43 -4.90 15.95
N ASP A 112 -6.48 -5.83 16.91
CA ASP A 112 -5.32 -6.25 17.69
C ASP A 112 -4.78 -7.65 17.36
N ALA A 113 -3.69 -8.02 18.02
CA ALA A 113 -2.97 -9.28 17.81
C ALA A 113 -3.78 -10.53 18.15
N HIS A 114 -4.84 -10.46 18.97
CA HIS A 114 -5.63 -11.63 19.37
C HIS A 114 -6.39 -12.25 18.19
N ALA A 115 -6.64 -11.45 17.14
CA ALA A 115 -7.26 -11.94 15.91
C ALA A 115 -6.24 -12.55 14.92
N LEU A 116 -4.93 -12.44 15.18
CA LEU A 116 -3.92 -13.06 14.31
C LEU A 116 -3.95 -14.59 14.43
N PRO A 117 -3.71 -15.31 13.33
CA PRO A 117 -3.41 -16.73 13.40
C PRO A 117 -2.14 -16.97 14.22
N HIS A 118 -2.18 -17.96 15.11
CA HIS A 118 -1.02 -18.42 15.91
C HIS A 118 0.23 -18.67 15.07
N ARG A 119 0.05 -19.17 13.84
CA ARG A 119 1.10 -19.26 12.83
C ARG A 119 0.70 -18.42 11.63
N HIS A 120 1.42 -17.32 11.41
CA HIS A 120 1.22 -16.45 10.26
C HIS A 120 2.51 -16.33 9.45
N ALA A 121 2.35 -16.21 8.14
CA ALA A 121 3.42 -16.05 7.16
C ALA A 121 3.51 -14.60 6.73
N GLY A 122 4.71 -14.20 6.30
CA GLY A 122 4.98 -12.87 5.78
C GLY A 122 4.94 -11.78 6.87
N LEU A 123 4.88 -10.54 6.41
CA LEU A 123 4.85 -9.37 7.29
C LEU A 123 3.40 -9.01 7.62
N TRP A 124 3.11 -8.89 8.92
CA TRP A 124 1.85 -8.37 9.43
C TRP A 124 2.10 -7.08 10.19
N THR A 125 1.15 -6.16 10.08
CA THR A 125 1.10 -4.91 10.85
C THR A 125 -0.28 -4.80 11.48
N LEU A 126 -0.33 -4.37 12.74
CA LEU A 126 -1.59 -4.22 13.47
C LEU A 126 -2.05 -2.76 13.42
N ALA A 127 -3.37 -2.56 13.28
CA ALA A 127 -3.98 -1.25 13.42
C ALA A 127 -4.17 -0.86 14.90
N GLY A 128 -4.28 -1.86 15.79
CA GLY A 128 -4.53 -1.65 17.21
C GLY A 128 -5.85 -0.92 17.42
N THR A 129 -5.77 0.26 18.03
CA THR A 129 -6.92 1.14 18.28
C THR A 129 -7.23 2.10 17.13
N LEU A 130 -6.37 2.16 16.11
CA LEU A 130 -6.57 3.03 14.96
C LEU A 130 -7.65 2.47 14.04
N ASP A 131 -8.46 3.36 13.46
CA ASP A 131 -9.28 2.98 12.32
C ASP A 131 -8.41 2.59 11.12
N THR A 132 -8.92 1.69 10.28
CA THR A 132 -8.17 1.12 9.15
C THR A 132 -7.56 2.18 8.22
N ARG A 133 -8.26 3.30 8.00
CA ARG A 133 -7.75 4.37 7.12
C ARG A 133 -6.55 5.07 7.76
N THR A 134 -6.63 5.39 9.05
CA THR A 134 -5.50 5.98 9.78
C THR A 134 -4.30 5.02 9.85
N ALA A 135 -4.54 3.73 10.08
CA ALA A 135 -3.49 2.72 10.06
C ALA A 135 -2.85 2.57 8.67
N LEU A 136 -3.63 2.65 7.59
CA LEU A 136 -3.09 2.69 6.21
C LEU A 136 -2.19 3.90 5.97
N HIS A 137 -2.51 5.07 6.52
CA HIS A 137 -1.63 6.24 6.46
C HIS A 137 -0.32 6.04 7.24
N ALA A 138 -0.36 5.39 8.40
CA ALA A 138 0.84 5.03 9.15
C ALA A 138 1.71 4.03 8.39
N LEU A 139 1.10 3.00 7.80
CA LEU A 139 1.78 2.03 6.94
C LEU A 139 2.38 2.72 5.70
N ALA A 140 1.65 3.63 5.06
CA ALA A 140 2.12 4.40 3.92
C ALA A 140 3.41 5.18 4.24
N ARG A 141 3.46 5.85 5.40
CA ARG A 141 4.68 6.53 5.87
C ARG A 141 5.84 5.55 6.07
N SER A 142 5.57 4.38 6.63
CA SER A 142 6.58 3.34 6.84
C SER A 142 7.12 2.78 5.53
N LEU A 143 6.25 2.56 4.54
CA LEU A 143 6.64 2.15 3.18
C LEU A 143 7.51 3.22 2.51
N GLN A 144 7.17 4.50 2.63
CA GLN A 144 7.97 5.60 2.10
C GLN A 144 9.34 5.69 2.79
N ALA A 145 9.38 5.58 4.12
CA ALA A 145 10.63 5.60 4.88
C ALA A 145 11.53 4.40 4.54
N SER A 146 10.93 3.27 4.17
CA SER A 146 11.64 2.05 3.78
C SER A 146 12.03 2.02 2.30
N ALA A 147 11.53 2.96 1.49
CA ALA A 147 11.82 3.03 0.08
C ALA A 147 13.25 3.54 -0.17
N ALA A 148 13.97 2.86 -1.05
CA ALA A 148 15.27 3.27 -1.57
C ALA A 148 15.16 3.51 -3.08
N HIS A 149 15.91 4.49 -3.57
CA HIS A 149 16.06 4.72 -5.00
C HIS A 149 17.18 3.84 -5.51
N LEU A 150 16.89 3.07 -6.54
CA LEU A 150 17.91 2.41 -7.34
C LEU A 150 18.52 3.41 -8.31
N SER A 151 19.72 3.10 -8.79
CA SER A 151 20.48 3.91 -9.75
C SER A 151 19.77 4.07 -11.10
N ASP A 152 18.80 3.19 -11.40
CA ASP A 152 17.93 3.27 -12.59
C ASP A 152 16.66 4.12 -12.37
N GLY A 153 16.53 4.79 -11.22
CA GLY A 153 15.39 5.63 -10.87
C GLY A 153 14.16 4.89 -10.37
N ARG A 154 14.21 3.55 -10.26
CA ARG A 154 13.14 2.78 -9.62
C ARG A 154 13.17 2.95 -8.11
N LEU A 155 11.99 2.96 -7.51
CA LEU A 155 11.83 2.80 -6.07
C LEU A 155 11.67 1.32 -5.73
N VAL A 156 12.38 0.87 -4.71
CA VAL A 156 12.21 -0.46 -4.10
C VAL A 156 12.06 -0.30 -2.61
N VAL A 157 11.23 -1.14 -1.99
CA VAL A 157 11.11 -1.17 -0.53
C VAL A 157 12.12 -2.15 0.03
N ARG A 158 12.95 -1.67 0.97
CA ARG A 158 13.87 -2.51 1.74
C ARG A 158 13.04 -3.30 2.75
N HIS A 159 12.79 -4.57 2.43
CA HIS A 159 11.88 -5.43 3.18
C HIS A 159 12.32 -5.62 4.64
N ASP A 160 13.62 -5.76 4.88
CA ASP A 160 14.24 -5.84 6.20
C ASP A 160 13.96 -4.59 7.05
N LEU A 161 14.12 -3.41 6.47
CA LEU A 161 13.82 -2.15 7.15
C LEU A 161 12.32 -1.97 7.39
N LEU A 162 11.48 -2.36 6.43
CA LEU A 162 10.04 -2.33 6.60
C LEU A 162 9.60 -3.25 7.75
N ALA A 163 10.17 -4.46 7.84
CA ALA A 163 9.88 -5.40 8.91
C ALA A 163 10.29 -4.86 10.30
N LEU A 164 11.43 -4.17 10.38
CA LEU A 164 11.87 -3.52 11.63
C LEU A 164 10.95 -2.38 12.06
N ILE A 165 10.50 -1.54 11.12
CA ILE A 165 9.60 -0.43 11.41
C ILE A 165 8.21 -0.96 11.81
N ALA A 166 7.71 -1.96 11.10
CA ALA A 166 6.45 -2.65 11.40
C ALA A 166 6.47 -3.27 12.82
N ALA A 167 7.50 -4.05 13.15
CA ALA A 167 7.63 -4.67 14.47
C ALA A 167 7.67 -3.63 15.61
N ARG A 168 8.22 -2.44 15.36
CA ARG A 168 8.23 -1.36 16.37
C ARG A 168 6.86 -0.72 16.54
N LEU A 169 6.04 -0.64 15.50
CA LEU A 169 4.66 -0.16 15.60
C LEU A 169 3.81 -1.15 16.42
N ASP A 170 3.94 -2.46 16.16
CA ASP A 170 3.22 -3.49 16.91
C ASP A 170 3.62 -3.50 18.40
N ALA A 171 4.90 -3.25 18.71
CA ALA A 171 5.40 -3.17 20.08
C ALA A 171 4.88 -1.95 20.87
N MET A 172 4.49 -0.87 20.18
CA MET A 172 3.92 0.32 20.83
C MET A 172 2.46 0.09 21.26
N ASP A 173 1.70 -0.72 20.52
CA ASP A 173 0.35 -1.16 20.92
C ASP A 173 0.37 -2.23 22.02
N ALA A 174 1.46 -3.00 22.13
CA ALA A 174 1.65 -4.05 23.12
C ALA A 174 2.16 -3.57 24.49
N SER A 175 2.15 -2.26 24.78
CA SER A 175 2.41 -1.73 26.12
C SER A 175 1.09 -1.50 26.86
N PRO A 176 0.57 -2.45 27.67
CA PRO A 176 -0.38 -2.08 28.70
C PRO A 176 0.33 -1.20 29.70
N GLY A 177 -0.33 -0.14 30.16
CA GLY A 177 0.14 0.68 31.25
C GLY A 177 0.56 -0.19 32.42
N ALA A 178 1.86 -0.20 32.72
CA ALA A 178 2.36 -0.55 34.03
C ALA A 178 1.91 0.56 34.98
N ASN A 179 0.83 0.29 35.72
CA ASN A 179 0.61 0.62 37.13
C ASN A 179 -0.84 0.30 37.52
#